data_AF-X6CQ02-F1
#
_entry.id   AF-X6CQ02-F1
#
_cell.length_a   1.000
_cell.length_b   1.000
_cell.length_c   1.000
_cell.angle_alpha   90.00
_cell.angle_beta   90.00
_cell.angle_gamma   90.00
#
_symmetry.space_group_name_H-M   'P 1'
#
loop_
_entity.id
_entity.type
_entity.pdbx_description
1 polymer ?
#
loop_
_entity_poly.entity_id
_entity_poly.type
_entity_poly.pdbx_seq_one_letter_code
_entity_poly.pdbx_strand_id
1 'polypeptide(L)'
;MALSNAERQRRHYERRKAAARAKSDAAEMTRPFLKQPFFAFLHFDSNWEDAEIALRMAGIEPPEFSDDRGPDFPSDLDGLDLPTHLADSIGRAELTVECLLDAATTLAGIINRYKRKELNDTLLELEQIGLHDLFIRAQADKDMFRIRKILDRLDKQVRWTLPEWKIKDL
;
A
#
# COMPACT_ATOMS: atom_id res chain seq x y z
N MET A 1 19.25 -27.84 14.55
CA MET A 1 17.83 -27.65 14.88
C MET A 1 17.10 -27.18 13.63
N ALA A 2 15.97 -27.80 13.28
CA ALA A 2 15.17 -27.37 12.13
C ALA A 2 14.45 -26.06 12.46
N LEU A 3 14.60 -25.03 11.61
CA LEU A 3 13.95 -23.74 11.79
C LEU A 3 12.42 -23.90 11.88
N SER A 4 11.83 -23.24 12.88
CA SER A 4 10.37 -23.15 13.04
C SER A 4 9.73 -22.49 11.81
N ASN A 5 8.48 -22.82 11.50
CA ASN A 5 7.75 -22.22 10.38
C ASN A 5 7.66 -20.68 10.52
N ALA A 6 7.58 -20.16 11.74
CA ALA A 6 7.61 -18.72 12.02
C ALA A 6 8.96 -18.07 11.68
N GLU A 7 10.07 -18.77 11.93
CA GLU A 7 11.42 -18.29 11.63
C GLU A 7 11.71 -18.32 10.12
N ARG A 8 11.16 -19.30 9.40
CA ARG A 8 11.23 -19.33 7.92
C ARG A 8 10.45 -18.18 7.29
N GLN A 9 9.26 -17.87 7.79
CA GLN A 9 8.47 -16.74 7.31
C GLN A 9 9.16 -15.39 7.59
N ARG A 10 9.73 -15.21 8.79
CA ARG A 10 10.53 -14.01 9.12
C ARG A 10 11.72 -13.85 8.18
N ARG A 11 12.52 -14.91 7.98
CA ARG A 11 13.65 -14.89 7.03
C ARG A 11 13.22 -14.64 5.59
N HIS A 12 12.07 -15.15 5.18
CA HIS A 12 11.55 -14.88 3.83
C HIS A 12 11.10 -13.42 3.68
N TYR A 13 10.47 -12.85 4.70
CA TYR A 13 10.09 -11.44 4.72
C TYR A 13 11.34 -10.54 4.74
N GLU A 14 12.33 -10.85 5.56
CA GLU A 14 13.62 -10.14 5.60
C GLU A 14 14.38 -10.22 4.28
N ARG A 15 14.41 -11.40 3.64
CA ARG A 15 15.01 -11.57 2.30
C ARG A 15 14.25 -10.79 1.24
N ARG A 16 12.91 -10.78 1.28
CA ARG A 16 12.09 -9.98 0.36
C ARG A 16 12.29 -8.48 0.58
N LYS A 17 12.40 -8.05 1.84
CA LYS A 17 12.69 -6.66 2.20
C LYS A 17 14.09 -6.26 1.73
N ALA A 18 15.10 -7.12 1.93
CA ALA A 18 16.47 -6.88 1.46
C ALA A 18 16.57 -6.90 -0.07
N ALA A 19 15.85 -7.79 -0.76
CA ALA A 19 15.79 -7.82 -2.21
C ALA A 19 15.03 -6.63 -2.79
N ALA A 20 13.94 -6.20 -2.14
CA ALA A 20 13.23 -4.97 -2.49
C ALA A 20 14.13 -3.73 -2.28
N ARG A 21 14.97 -3.73 -1.24
CA ARG A 21 15.99 -2.68 -1.01
C ARG A 21 17.07 -2.68 -2.08
N ALA A 22 17.69 -3.83 -2.37
CA ALA A 22 18.70 -3.93 -3.41
C ALA A 22 18.16 -3.52 -4.80
N LYS A 23 16.89 -3.85 -5.09
CA LYS A 23 16.19 -3.32 -6.26
C LYS A 23 15.83 -1.85 -6.11
N SER A 24 15.56 -1.34 -4.92
CA SER A 24 15.35 0.10 -4.68
C SER A 24 16.62 0.91 -5.01
N ASP A 25 17.79 0.39 -4.64
CA ASP A 25 19.08 1.08 -4.73
C ASP A 25 19.77 0.93 -6.09
N ALA A 26 19.28 0.03 -6.96
CA ALA A 26 19.77 -0.08 -8.32
C ALA A 26 19.49 1.21 -9.10
N ALA A 27 20.51 1.73 -9.78
CA ALA A 27 20.42 2.95 -10.56
C ALA A 27 19.32 2.83 -11.62
N GLU A 28 18.45 3.83 -11.65
CA GLU A 28 17.34 3.89 -12.60
C GLU A 28 17.91 4.14 -14.02
N MET A 29 17.54 3.27 -14.96
CA MET A 29 18.16 3.16 -16.29
C MET A 29 17.72 4.28 -17.23
N THR A 30 16.59 4.96 -16.96
CA THR A 30 16.12 6.05 -17.82
C THR A 30 16.82 7.38 -17.52
N ARG A 31 17.40 7.58 -16.33
CA ARG A 31 18.08 8.83 -15.92
C ARG A 31 19.05 9.40 -16.97
N PRO A 32 19.95 8.63 -17.61
CA PRO A 32 20.87 9.17 -18.61
C PRO A 32 20.18 9.76 -19.86
N PHE A 33 18.91 9.42 -20.09
CA PHE A 33 18.14 9.84 -21.26
C PHE A 33 17.18 11.00 -20.96
N LEU A 34 16.99 11.36 -19.69
CA LEU A 34 16.10 12.45 -19.29
C LEU A 34 16.81 13.80 -19.53
N LYS A 35 16.24 14.61 -20.43
CA LYS A 35 16.82 15.91 -20.85
C LYS A 35 16.18 17.11 -20.15
N GLN A 36 14.96 16.94 -19.67
CA GLN A 36 14.18 17.98 -19.01
C GLN A 36 13.88 17.54 -17.58
N PRO A 37 14.06 18.41 -16.57
CA PRO A 37 13.62 18.16 -15.22
C PRO A 37 12.13 17.86 -15.12
N PHE A 38 11.73 16.95 -14.24
CA PHE A 38 10.33 16.53 -14.12
C PHE A 38 9.40 17.67 -13.72
N PHE A 39 9.81 18.53 -12.78
CA PHE A 39 9.00 19.68 -12.36
C PHE A 39 8.60 20.58 -13.55
N ALA A 40 9.53 20.78 -14.51
CA ALA A 40 9.28 21.57 -15.70
C ALA A 40 8.34 20.85 -16.68
N PHE A 41 8.38 19.53 -16.74
CA PHE A 41 7.47 18.73 -17.56
C PHE A 41 6.04 18.73 -16.99
N LEU A 42 5.90 18.64 -15.67
CA LEU A 42 4.61 18.49 -14.99
C LEU A 42 3.64 19.62 -15.31
N HIS A 43 4.12 20.85 -15.51
CA HIS A 43 3.29 22.00 -15.90
C HIS A 43 2.57 21.83 -17.25
N PHE A 44 3.04 20.91 -18.10
CA PHE A 44 2.43 20.63 -19.40
C PHE A 44 1.47 19.43 -19.37
N ASP A 45 1.44 18.66 -18.28
CA ASP A 45 0.60 17.47 -18.13
C ASP A 45 -0.70 17.83 -17.40
N SER A 46 -1.82 17.80 -18.12
CA SER A 46 -3.14 18.08 -17.56
C SER A 46 -3.61 17.04 -16.53
N ASN A 47 -2.97 15.87 -16.45
CA ASN A 47 -3.39 14.81 -15.54
C ASN A 47 -2.90 15.02 -14.10
N TRP A 48 -2.04 16.01 -13.85
CA TRP A 48 -1.59 16.30 -12.49
C TRP A 48 -2.75 16.71 -11.57
N GLU A 49 -3.75 17.42 -12.11
CA GLU A 49 -4.94 17.85 -11.36
C GLU A 49 -5.73 16.65 -10.79
N ASP A 50 -5.85 15.56 -11.55
CA ASP A 50 -6.53 14.34 -11.09
C ASP A 50 -5.80 13.70 -9.89
N ALA A 51 -4.47 13.71 -9.91
CA ALA A 51 -3.66 13.22 -8.80
C ALA A 51 -3.84 14.11 -7.55
N GLU A 52 -3.84 15.44 -7.71
CA GLU A 52 -4.10 16.37 -6.61
C GLU A 52 -5.48 16.15 -5.98
N ILE A 53 -6.52 15.99 -6.80
CA ILE A 53 -7.89 15.74 -6.34
C ILE A 53 -7.93 14.45 -5.51
N ALA A 54 -7.33 13.36 -6.01
CA ALA A 54 -7.31 12.09 -5.31
C ALA A 54 -6.61 12.17 -3.94
N LEU A 55 -5.47 12.87 -3.87
CA LEU A 55 -4.72 13.08 -2.62
C LEU A 55 -5.51 13.92 -1.63
N ARG A 56 -6.11 15.04 -2.08
CA ARG A 56 -6.96 15.89 -1.23
C ARG A 56 -8.19 15.15 -0.71
N MET A 57 -8.83 14.31 -1.54
CA MET A 57 -9.92 13.43 -1.09
C MET A 57 -9.48 12.42 -0.03
N ALA A 58 -8.23 11.97 -0.08
CA ALA A 58 -7.61 11.13 0.94
C ALA A 58 -7.15 11.92 2.18
N GLY A 59 -7.31 13.25 2.20
CA GLY A 59 -6.83 14.13 3.27
C GLY A 59 -5.31 14.29 3.29
N ILE A 60 -4.64 14.02 2.17
CA ILE A 60 -3.19 14.15 2.01
C ILE A 60 -2.93 15.43 1.21
N GLU A 61 -2.06 16.30 1.71
CA GLU A 61 -1.63 17.48 0.95
C GLU A 61 -0.81 17.02 -0.28
N PRO A 62 -1.19 17.39 -1.51
CA PRO A 62 -0.43 17.02 -2.69
C PRO A 62 1.01 17.54 -2.64
N PRO A 63 2.00 16.76 -3.11
CA PRO A 63 3.39 17.22 -3.15
C PRO A 63 3.54 18.35 -4.18
N GLU A 64 4.35 19.35 -3.84
CA GLU A 64 4.67 20.44 -4.76
C GLU A 64 5.91 20.11 -5.61
N PHE A 65 5.81 20.35 -6.92
CA PHE A 65 6.91 20.26 -7.86
C PHE A 65 7.14 21.60 -8.55
N SER A 66 7.61 22.59 -7.78
CA SER A 66 7.98 23.92 -8.29
C SER A 66 9.47 24.08 -8.60
N ASP A 67 10.29 23.07 -8.26
CA ASP A 67 11.73 23.05 -8.48
C ASP A 67 12.26 21.62 -8.70
N ASP A 68 13.55 21.54 -9.04
CA ASP A 68 14.24 20.26 -9.28
C ASP A 68 14.91 19.66 -8.04
N ARG A 69 14.48 20.01 -6.82
CA ARG A 69 15.08 19.43 -5.61
C ARG A 69 14.62 17.99 -5.41
N GLY A 70 15.42 17.22 -4.67
CA GLY A 70 15.06 15.89 -4.18
C GLY A 70 13.97 15.90 -3.11
N PRO A 71 13.66 14.72 -2.52
CA PRO A 71 12.77 14.61 -1.38
C PRO A 71 13.32 15.37 -0.17
N ASP A 72 12.41 16.04 0.55
CA ASP A 72 12.70 16.61 1.85
C ASP A 72 12.07 15.72 2.92
N PHE A 73 12.87 15.35 3.93
CA PHE A 73 12.45 14.43 4.98
C PHE A 73 12.32 15.18 6.30
N PRO A 74 11.17 15.09 6.98
CA PRO A 74 11.00 15.70 8.28
C PRO A 74 11.90 15.03 9.32
N SER A 75 12.31 15.80 10.34
CA SER A 75 13.29 15.37 11.35
C SER A 75 12.80 14.25 12.26
N ASP A 76 11.50 13.97 12.30
CA ASP A 76 10.94 12.80 13.00
C ASP A 76 11.25 11.47 12.30
N LEU A 77 11.76 11.52 11.06
CA LEU A 77 12.28 10.36 10.32
C LEU A 77 13.80 10.20 10.49
N ASP A 78 14.46 11.04 11.29
CA ASP A 78 15.90 10.93 11.55
C ASP A 78 16.26 9.55 12.12
N GLY A 79 17.32 8.95 11.58
CA GLY A 79 17.79 7.61 11.95
C GLY A 79 17.11 6.48 11.19
N LEU A 80 16.15 6.77 10.30
CA LEU A 80 15.70 5.83 9.29
C LEU A 80 16.67 5.78 8.10
N ASP A 81 16.62 4.65 7.39
CA ASP A 81 17.34 4.43 6.13
C ASP A 81 16.61 5.16 5.00
N LEU A 82 16.84 6.48 4.91
CA LEU A 82 16.20 7.36 3.94
C LEU A 82 16.92 7.30 2.59
N PRO A 83 16.21 7.34 1.46
CA PRO A 83 16.80 7.25 0.13
C PRO A 83 17.44 8.60 -0.27
N THR A 84 18.54 8.97 0.39
CA THR A 84 19.26 10.23 0.18
C THR A 84 19.96 10.32 -1.18
N HIS A 85 20.00 9.23 -1.95
CA HIS A 85 20.53 9.22 -3.31
C HIS A 85 19.58 9.88 -4.32
N LEU A 86 18.32 10.09 -3.96
CA LEU A 86 17.34 10.79 -4.79
C LEU A 86 17.54 12.31 -4.64
N ALA A 87 18.11 12.93 -5.66
CA ALA A 87 18.54 14.33 -5.59
C ALA A 87 17.65 15.31 -6.36
N ASP A 88 16.70 14.82 -7.16
CA ASP A 88 15.95 15.60 -8.13
C ASP A 88 14.42 15.42 -8.06
N SER A 89 13.69 16.25 -8.80
CA SER A 89 12.21 16.28 -8.78
C SER A 89 11.59 14.95 -9.23
N ILE A 90 12.21 14.26 -10.19
CA ILE A 90 11.75 12.94 -10.62
C ILE A 90 11.96 11.90 -9.53
N GLY A 91 13.10 11.92 -8.82
CA GLY A 91 13.33 11.06 -7.66
C GLY A 91 12.31 11.28 -6.55
N ARG A 92 11.95 12.55 -6.30
CA ARG A 92 10.86 12.89 -5.36
C ARG A 92 9.51 12.34 -5.80
N ALA A 93 9.14 12.47 -7.08
CA ALA A 93 7.88 11.96 -7.60
C ALA A 93 7.81 10.42 -7.53
N GLU A 94 8.89 9.77 -7.95
CA GLU A 94 9.10 8.33 -7.89
C GLU A 94 8.96 7.76 -6.47
N LEU A 95 9.60 8.39 -5.49
CA LEU A 95 9.50 8.02 -4.08
C LEU A 95 8.09 8.23 -3.54
N THR A 96 7.43 9.32 -3.95
CA THR A 96 6.06 9.61 -3.53
C THR A 96 5.12 8.47 -3.92
N VAL A 97 5.21 7.97 -5.16
CA VAL A 97 4.39 6.84 -5.61
C VAL A 97 4.67 5.58 -4.76
N GLU A 98 5.93 5.27 -4.47
CA GLU A 98 6.29 4.12 -3.63
C GLU A 98 5.70 4.23 -2.22
N CYS A 99 5.85 5.40 -1.57
CA CYS A 99 5.29 5.67 -0.24
C CYS A 99 3.76 5.55 -0.22
N LEU A 100 3.07 6.06 -1.24
CA LEU A 100 1.61 5.97 -1.36
C LEU A 100 1.14 4.51 -1.52
N LEU A 101 1.86 3.70 -2.31
CA LEU A 101 1.54 2.28 -2.48
C LEU A 101 1.77 1.48 -1.20
N ASP A 102 2.86 1.75 -0.49
CA ASP A 102 3.15 1.11 0.80
C ASP A 102 2.09 1.49 1.85
N ALA A 103 1.71 2.77 1.92
CA ALA A 103 0.65 3.27 2.79
C ALA A 103 -0.71 2.64 2.47
N ALA A 104 -1.11 2.64 1.19
CA ALA A 104 -2.37 2.06 0.73
C ALA A 104 -2.43 0.55 1.01
N THR A 105 -1.34 -0.17 0.75
CA THR A 105 -1.23 -1.62 1.02
C THR A 105 -1.37 -1.91 2.51
N THR A 106 -0.66 -1.15 3.34
CA THR A 106 -0.68 -1.31 4.80
C THR A 106 -2.08 -1.00 5.36
N LEU A 107 -2.67 0.11 4.95
CA LEU A 107 -4.00 0.54 5.40
C LEU A 107 -5.08 -0.45 4.95
N ALA A 108 -5.05 -0.92 3.71
CA ALA A 108 -5.97 -1.95 3.23
C ALA A 108 -5.86 -3.24 4.06
N GLY A 109 -4.64 -3.64 4.44
CA GLY A 109 -4.41 -4.77 5.33
C GLY A 109 -4.99 -4.57 6.73
N ILE A 110 -4.86 -3.37 7.32
CA ILE A 110 -5.46 -3.03 8.62
C ILE A 110 -6.99 -3.08 8.53
N ILE A 111 -7.58 -2.41 7.54
CA ILE A 111 -9.03 -2.38 7.30
C ILE A 111 -9.58 -3.80 7.12
N ASN A 112 -8.88 -4.64 6.36
CA ASN A 112 -9.29 -6.02 6.14
C ASN A 112 -9.30 -6.82 7.44
N ARG A 113 -8.21 -6.77 8.24
CA ARG A 113 -8.15 -7.45 9.54
C ARG A 113 -9.23 -6.98 10.49
N TYR A 114 -9.47 -5.68 10.57
CA TYR A 114 -10.56 -5.10 11.36
C TYR A 114 -11.91 -5.66 10.94
N LYS A 115 -12.27 -5.57 9.65
CA LYS A 115 -13.55 -6.07 9.14
C LYS A 115 -13.73 -7.57 9.39
N ARG A 116 -12.68 -8.37 9.19
CA ARG A 116 -12.74 -9.81 9.45
C ARG A 116 -12.94 -10.11 10.94
N LYS A 117 -12.28 -9.38 11.83
CA LYS A 117 -12.47 -9.55 13.28
C LYS A 117 -13.94 -9.33 13.64
N GLU A 118 -14.48 -8.16 13.30
CA GLU A 118 -15.88 -7.81 13.63
C GLU A 118 -16.88 -8.81 13.05
N LEU A 119 -16.68 -9.24 11.80
CA LEU A 119 -17.56 -10.24 11.17
C LEU A 119 -17.49 -11.62 11.82
N ASN A 120 -16.31 -12.06 12.27
CA ASN A 120 -16.17 -13.32 12.99
C ASN A 120 -16.81 -13.25 14.38
N ASP A 121 -16.64 -12.13 15.08
CA ASP A 121 -17.26 -11.90 16.39
C ASP A 121 -18.80 -11.93 16.26
N THR A 122 -19.36 -11.23 15.27
CA THR A 122 -20.81 -11.28 14.97
C THR A 122 -21.28 -12.69 14.62
N LEU A 123 -20.46 -13.49 13.91
CA LEU A 123 -20.82 -14.87 13.55
C LEU A 123 -20.93 -15.74 14.81
N LEU A 124 -20.01 -15.59 15.78
CA LEU A 124 -20.08 -16.29 17.07
C LEU A 124 -21.33 -15.90 17.87
N GLU A 125 -21.69 -14.61 17.89
CA GLU A 125 -22.91 -14.13 18.54
C GLU A 125 -24.17 -14.73 17.91
N LEU A 126 -24.25 -14.75 16.57
CA LEU A 126 -25.39 -15.34 15.85
C LEU A 126 -25.50 -16.85 16.09
N GLU A 127 -24.38 -17.57 16.17
CA GLU A 127 -24.35 -19.00 16.49
C GLU A 127 -24.90 -19.26 17.90
N GLN A 128 -24.58 -18.41 18.88
CA GLN A 128 -25.12 -18.54 20.23
C GLN A 128 -26.63 -18.24 20.28
N ILE A 129 -27.08 -17.18 19.60
CA ILE A 129 -28.50 -16.79 19.57
C ILE A 129 -29.36 -17.87 18.89
N GLY A 130 -28.91 -18.41 17.76
CA GLY A 130 -29.63 -19.46 17.01
C GLY A 130 -29.76 -20.79 17.75
N LEU A 131 -28.91 -21.05 18.75
CA LEU A 131 -29.03 -22.22 19.63
C LEU A 131 -30.13 -22.06 20.69
N HIS A 132 -30.46 -20.83 21.08
CA HIS A 132 -31.37 -20.54 22.19
C HIS A 132 -32.79 -20.13 21.76
N ASP A 133 -32.97 -19.61 20.54
CA ASP A 133 -34.28 -19.15 20.06
C ASP A 133 -34.61 -19.66 18.65
N LEU A 134 -35.55 -20.60 18.59
CA LEU A 134 -36.01 -21.25 17.36
C LEU A 134 -36.79 -20.32 16.42
N PHE A 135 -37.34 -19.20 16.92
CA PHE A 135 -38.16 -18.30 16.12
C PHE A 135 -37.31 -17.36 15.24
N ILE A 136 -36.12 -16.98 15.73
CA ILE A 136 -35.16 -16.12 15.00
C ILE A 136 -34.08 -16.91 14.25
N ARG A 137 -34.00 -18.22 14.45
CA ARG A 137 -33.01 -19.11 13.82
C ARG A 137 -32.93 -18.99 12.30
N ALA A 138 -34.07 -18.93 11.62
CA ALA A 138 -34.10 -18.84 10.16
C ALA A 138 -33.50 -17.52 9.62
N GLN A 139 -33.57 -16.43 10.39
CA GLN A 139 -32.94 -15.16 10.03
C GLN A 139 -31.45 -15.18 10.37
N ALA A 140 -31.07 -15.71 11.54
CA ALA A 140 -29.68 -15.91 11.93
C ALA A 140 -28.90 -16.74 10.90
N ASP A 141 -29.48 -17.84 10.41
CA ASP A 141 -28.87 -18.69 9.38
C ASP A 141 -28.58 -17.93 8.08
N LYS A 142 -29.50 -17.05 7.66
CA LYS A 142 -29.33 -16.21 6.45
C LYS A 142 -28.20 -15.20 6.64
N ASP A 143 -28.14 -14.55 7.79
CA ASP A 143 -27.13 -13.55 8.09
C ASP A 143 -25.74 -14.19 8.22
N MET A 144 -25.65 -15.36 8.86
CA MET A 144 -24.42 -16.16 8.90
C MET A 144 -23.94 -16.54 7.50
N PHE A 145 -24.82 -17.00 6.60
CA PHE A 145 -24.46 -17.30 5.22
C PHE A 145 -23.93 -16.06 4.48
N ARG A 146 -24.59 -14.91 4.67
CA ARG A 146 -24.17 -13.64 4.07
C ARG A 146 -22.79 -13.21 4.58
N ILE A 147 -22.56 -13.31 5.90
CA ILE A 147 -21.27 -12.98 6.53
C ILE A 147 -20.16 -13.87 5.98
N ARG A 148 -20.36 -15.19 5.90
CA ARG A 148 -19.38 -16.14 5.35
C ARG A 148 -19.00 -15.78 3.91
N LYS A 149 -19.98 -15.43 3.07
CA LYS A 149 -19.72 -14.97 1.69
C LYS A 149 -18.93 -13.66 1.63
N ILE A 150 -19.12 -12.74 2.59
CA ILE A 150 -18.33 -11.51 2.69
C ILE A 150 -16.90 -11.84 3.12
N LEU A 151 -16.71 -12.72 4.10
CA LEU A 151 -15.38 -13.18 4.53
C LEU A 151 -14.60 -13.81 3.36
N ASP A 152 -15.25 -14.65 2.56
CA ASP A 152 -14.65 -15.24 1.34
C ASP A 152 -14.21 -14.18 0.32
N ARG A 153 -14.92 -13.04 0.26
CA ARG A 153 -14.54 -11.91 -0.59
C ARG A 153 -13.38 -11.13 -0.01
N LEU A 154 -13.34 -10.96 1.31
CA LEU A 154 -12.24 -10.32 2.02
C LEU A 154 -10.94 -11.12 1.96
N ASP A 155 -10.99 -12.43 1.69
CA ASP A 155 -9.80 -13.25 1.44
C ASP A 155 -9.18 -13.00 0.05
N LYS A 156 -9.87 -12.27 -0.84
CA LYS A 156 -9.36 -11.95 -2.18
C LYS A 156 -8.52 -10.68 -2.15
N GLN A 157 -7.48 -10.68 -2.97
CA GLN A 157 -6.65 -9.50 -3.20
C GLN A 157 -7.24 -8.64 -4.33
N VAL A 158 -7.17 -7.32 -4.16
CA VAL A 158 -7.39 -6.35 -5.24
C VAL A 158 -6.05 -6.09 -5.91
N ARG A 159 -6.02 -6.14 -7.25
CA ARG A 159 -4.82 -5.85 -8.04
C ARG A 159 -5.01 -4.51 -8.74
N TRP A 160 -3.99 -3.65 -8.65
CA TRP A 160 -3.90 -2.41 -9.39
C TRP A 160 -2.88 -2.57 -10.51
N THR A 161 -3.23 -2.10 -11.71
CA THR A 161 -2.31 -2.02 -12.84
C THR A 161 -1.83 -0.59 -12.94
N LEU A 162 -0.52 -0.38 -12.83
CA LEU A 162 0.11 0.93 -12.94
C LEU A 162 1.06 0.92 -14.15
N PRO A 163 1.21 2.04 -14.88
CA PRO A 163 2.33 2.20 -15.81
C PRO A 163 3.64 1.96 -15.06
N GLU A 164 4.62 1.33 -15.70
CA GLU A 164 5.94 1.20 -15.09
C GLU A 164 6.65 2.56 -15.06
N TRP A 165 7.04 3.02 -13.87
CA TRP A 165 7.64 4.35 -13.67
C TRP A 165 9.11 4.29 -13.23
N LYS A 166 9.68 3.09 -13.05
CA LYS A 166 11.11 2.87 -12.76
C LYS A 166 11.60 1.64 -13.52
N ILE A 167 12.70 1.77 -14.24
CA ILE A 167 13.35 0.65 -14.93
C ILE A 167 14.74 0.48 -14.32
N LYS A 168 15.03 -0.70 -13.77
CA LYS A 168 16.28 -0.95 -13.02
C LYS A 168 17.05 -2.18 -13.51
N ASP A 169 16.39 -3.04 -14.26
CA ASP A 169 16.93 -4.23 -14.89
C ASP A 169 16.20 -4.50 -16.23
N LEU A 170 16.92 -5.02 -17.22
CA LEU A 170 16.42 -5.48 -18.52
C LEU A 170 16.92 -6.91 -18.81
#